data_AF-M6FD67-F1
#
_entry.id   AF-M6FD67-F1
#
_cell.length_a   1.000
_cell.length_b   1.000
_cell.length_c   1.000
_cell.angle_alpha   90.00
_cell.angle_beta   90.00
_cell.angle_gamma   90.00
#
_symmetry.space_group_name_H-M   'P 1'
#
loop_
_entity.id
_entity.type
_entity.pdbx_description
1 polymer ?
#
loop_
_entity_poly.entity_id
_entity_poly.type
_entity_poly.pdbx_seq_one_letter_code
_entity_poly.pdbx_strand_id
1 'polypeptide(L)'
;MNLGQKLRFYFLNFYPPYFGAGIRYKKIGKDFTHFQLSMKLHWWNRNLVGTHFGGSLYSMCDPFYMLILMENLGEEYIVWDKAATIRFITPGLGQVVADFEIPKKEIERIRKEADEKRKLDVFFQTKIYDSKTGKVVAELDKVVYVRRKERIKKEKNIIK
;
A
#
# COMPACT_ATOMS: atom_id res chain seq x y z
N MET A 1 -7.20 14.51 -10.07
CA MET A 1 -7.31 14.69 -8.61
C MET A 1 -8.34 15.74 -8.24
N ASN A 2 -9.44 15.36 -7.58
CA ASN A 2 -10.34 16.32 -6.95
C ASN A 2 -9.73 16.87 -5.64
N LEU A 3 -10.22 18.01 -5.15
CA LEU A 3 -9.65 18.69 -3.97
C LEU A 3 -9.82 17.88 -2.68
N GLY A 4 -10.91 17.12 -2.55
CA GLY A 4 -11.19 16.27 -1.39
C GLY A 4 -10.20 15.12 -1.26
N GLN A 5 -9.87 14.45 -2.36
CA GLN A 5 -8.86 13.39 -2.40
C GLN A 5 -7.49 13.94 -2.00
N LYS A 6 -7.10 15.11 -2.53
CA LYS A 6 -5.86 15.82 -2.14
C LYS A 6 -5.77 16.03 -0.63
N LEU A 7 -6.83 16.55 -0.01
CA LEU A 7 -6.90 16.82 1.42
C LEU A 7 -6.77 15.54 2.26
N ARG A 8 -7.46 14.45 1.89
CA ARG A 8 -7.41 13.18 2.64
C ARG A 8 -5.99 12.61 2.72
N PHE A 9 -5.27 12.57 1.61
CA PHE A 9 -3.90 12.07 1.60
C PHE A 9 -2.88 13.08 2.13
N TYR A 10 -3.20 14.38 2.14
CA TYR A 10 -2.34 15.39 2.78
C TYR A 10 -2.07 15.03 4.25
N PHE A 11 -3.10 14.57 4.96
CA PHE A 11 -3.00 14.18 6.37
C PHE A 11 -2.33 12.83 6.63
N LEU A 12 -2.04 12.02 5.60
CA LEU A 12 -1.36 10.73 5.79
C LEU A 12 0.03 10.89 6.44
N ASN A 13 0.73 11.98 6.13
CA ASN A 13 2.03 12.30 6.73
C ASN A 13 1.94 12.67 8.22
N PHE A 14 0.75 12.99 8.71
CA PHE A 14 0.47 13.31 10.11
C PHE A 14 -0.25 12.17 10.84
N TYR A 15 -0.48 11.04 10.16
CA TYR A 15 -1.04 9.86 10.79
C TYR A 15 -0.08 9.36 11.90
N PRO A 16 -0.50 9.29 13.18
CA PRO A 16 0.42 9.08 14.29
C PRO A 16 1.34 7.85 14.16
N PRO A 17 0.85 6.68 13.70
CA PRO A 17 1.73 5.52 13.48
C PRO A 17 2.85 5.75 12.48
N TYR A 18 2.58 6.47 11.38
CA TYR A 18 3.59 6.81 10.39
C TYR A 18 4.56 7.86 10.89
N PHE A 19 4.03 8.90 11.54
CA PHE A 19 4.84 9.97 12.08
C PHE A 19 5.84 9.44 13.11
N GLY A 20 5.39 8.60 14.05
CA GLY A 20 6.25 7.97 15.05
C GLY A 20 7.33 7.07 14.44
N ALA A 21 7.00 6.33 13.38
CA ALA A 21 7.95 5.50 12.64
C ALA A 21 8.89 6.30 11.71
N GLY A 22 8.63 7.59 11.48
CA GLY A 22 9.39 8.43 10.54
C GLY A 22 9.05 8.18 9.07
N ILE A 23 7.89 7.56 8.79
CA ILE A 23 7.36 7.27 7.45
C ILE A 23 6.71 8.53 6.88
N ARG A 24 6.98 8.82 5.60
CA ARG A 24 6.34 9.91 4.85
C ARG A 24 6.12 9.52 3.41
N TYR A 25 4.98 9.89 2.83
CA TYR A 25 4.83 9.95 1.38
C TYR A 25 5.56 11.18 0.82
N LYS A 26 6.19 10.97 -0.34
CA LYS A 26 6.99 11.96 -1.08
C LYS A 26 6.26 12.47 -2.29
N LYS A 27 5.59 11.57 -3.00
CA LYS A 27 4.89 11.87 -4.24
C LYS A 27 3.65 11.01 -4.35
N ILE A 28 2.60 11.60 -4.92
CA ILE A 28 1.39 10.90 -5.33
C ILE A 28 1.19 11.22 -6.81
N GLY A 29 0.92 10.20 -7.63
CA GLY A 29 0.60 10.38 -9.05
C GLY A 29 -0.69 11.18 -9.25
N LYS A 30 -0.80 11.93 -10.36
CA LYS A 30 -1.97 12.80 -10.65
C LYS A 30 -3.32 12.05 -10.66
N ASP A 31 -3.25 10.77 -10.99
CA ASP A 31 -4.38 9.84 -11.13
C ASP A 31 -4.47 8.83 -9.98
N PHE A 32 -3.75 9.04 -8.88
CA PHE A 32 -3.71 8.12 -7.72
C PHE A 32 -3.32 6.68 -8.07
N THR A 33 -2.58 6.49 -9.15
CA THR A 33 -2.04 5.18 -9.53
C THR A 33 -0.68 4.90 -8.91
N HIS A 34 -0.07 5.90 -8.26
CA HIS A 34 1.31 5.83 -7.76
C HIS A 34 1.47 6.53 -6.42
N PHE A 35 2.18 5.90 -5.50
CA PHE A 35 2.67 6.46 -4.24
C PHE A 35 4.17 6.19 -4.10
N GLN A 36 4.95 7.23 -3.79
CA GLN A 36 6.34 7.10 -3.39
C GLN A 36 6.50 7.39 -1.91
N LEU A 37 7.12 6.47 -1.19
CA LEU A 37 7.28 6.51 0.26
C LEU A 37 8.75 6.63 0.62
N SER A 38 9.00 7.19 1.79
CA SER A 38 10.32 7.22 2.40
C SER A 38 10.24 7.08 3.91
N MET A 39 11.28 6.51 4.49
CA MET A 39 11.45 6.45 5.94
C MET A 39 12.88 6.76 6.30
N LYS A 40 13.09 7.77 7.16
CA LYS A 40 14.41 8.15 7.66
C LYS A 40 14.77 7.33 8.89
N LEU A 41 16.03 6.92 9.01
CA LEU A 41 16.51 6.27 10.23
C LEU A 41 16.74 7.35 11.30
N HIS A 42 16.01 7.23 12.41
CA HIS A 42 16.14 8.02 13.62
C HIS A 42 16.65 7.11 14.74
N TRP A 43 16.97 7.65 15.92
CA TRP A 43 17.40 6.80 17.05
C TRP A 43 16.23 6.02 17.66
N TRP A 44 15.00 6.55 17.58
CA TRP A 44 13.80 5.95 18.17
C TRP A 44 13.08 4.92 17.29
N ASN A 45 13.43 4.81 16.00
CA ASN A 45 12.87 3.81 15.08
C ASN A 45 13.87 2.70 14.70
N ARG A 46 14.94 2.57 15.49
CA ARG A 46 15.92 1.48 15.35
C ARG A 46 15.46 0.23 16.08
N ASN A 47 15.88 -0.93 15.58
CA ASN A 47 15.86 -2.18 16.33
C ASN A 47 17.09 -2.29 17.26
N LEU A 48 17.20 -3.41 17.97
CA LEU A 48 18.30 -3.70 18.90
C LEU A 48 19.69 -3.72 18.24
N VAL A 49 19.77 -3.97 16.93
CA VAL A 49 21.04 -4.02 16.19
C VAL A 49 21.33 -2.73 15.42
N GLY A 50 20.60 -1.65 15.69
CA GLY A 50 20.90 -0.31 15.19
C GLY A 50 20.41 -0.01 13.77
N THR A 51 19.58 -0.85 13.17
CA THR A 51 18.98 -0.63 11.83
C THR A 51 17.51 -0.31 11.97
N HIS A 52 16.82 0.02 10.86
CA HIS A 52 15.36 0.17 10.87
C HIS A 52 14.66 -1.01 11.56
N PHE A 53 13.68 -0.70 12.41
CA PHE A 53 12.78 -1.69 12.96
C PHE A 53 12.00 -2.39 11.84
N GLY A 54 12.01 -3.72 11.81
CA GLY A 54 11.37 -4.51 10.75
C GLY A 54 9.88 -4.26 10.63
N GLY A 55 9.19 -4.05 11.75
CA GLY A 55 7.77 -3.65 11.76
C GLY A 55 7.55 -2.29 11.10
N SER A 56 8.46 -1.33 11.27
CA SER A 56 8.38 -0.02 10.60
C SER A 56 8.60 -0.14 9.09
N LEU A 57 9.50 -1.01 8.64
CA LEU A 57 9.69 -1.30 7.20
C LEU A 57 8.43 -1.90 6.59
N TYR A 58 7.75 -2.80 7.31
CA TYR A 58 6.46 -3.33 6.87
C TYR A 58 5.37 -2.23 6.85
N SER A 59 5.24 -1.46 7.92
CA SER A 59 4.28 -0.35 8.00
C SER A 59 4.50 0.73 6.93
N MET A 60 5.75 0.93 6.48
CA MET A 60 6.05 1.82 5.35
C MET A 60 5.45 1.33 4.03
N CYS A 61 5.07 0.06 3.95
CA CYS A 61 4.53 -0.55 2.74
C CYS A 61 3.02 -0.78 2.75
N ASP A 62 2.39 -0.60 3.89
CA ASP A 62 0.95 -0.80 4.10
C ASP A 62 0.29 0.56 4.34
N PRO A 63 -0.81 0.96 3.69
CA PRO A 63 -1.70 0.16 2.83
C PRO A 63 -1.76 0.66 1.37
N PHE A 64 -0.63 0.96 0.71
CA PHE A 64 -0.63 1.76 -0.53
C PHE A 64 -1.30 1.11 -1.74
N TYR A 65 -1.14 -0.20 -1.98
CA TYR A 65 -1.87 -0.89 -3.05
C TYR A 65 -3.38 -0.89 -2.83
N MET A 66 -3.80 -1.13 -1.58
CA MET A 66 -5.21 -1.05 -1.18
C MET A 66 -5.76 0.36 -1.43
N LEU A 67 -5.04 1.41 -1.04
CA LEU A 67 -5.46 2.81 -1.26
C LEU A 67 -5.60 3.16 -2.74
N ILE A 68 -4.65 2.75 -3.58
CA ILE A 68 -4.73 2.94 -5.04
C ILE A 68 -6.02 2.30 -5.58
N LEU A 69 -6.30 1.04 -5.20
CA LEU A 69 -7.49 0.33 -5.67
C LEU A 69 -8.78 0.92 -5.11
N MET A 70 -8.83 1.29 -3.83
CA MET A 70 -10.01 1.93 -3.23
C MET A 70 -10.39 3.22 -3.97
N GLU A 71 -9.40 4.06 -4.26
CA GLU A 71 -9.63 5.35 -4.90
C GLU A 71 -10.06 5.20 -6.36
N ASN A 72 -9.48 4.23 -7.09
CA ASN A 72 -9.78 4.05 -8.50
C ASN A 72 -11.03 3.18 -8.77
N LEU A 73 -11.31 2.17 -7.94
CA LEU A 73 -12.49 1.31 -8.13
C LEU A 73 -13.78 1.98 -7.64
N GLY A 74 -13.69 2.78 -6.58
CA GLY A 74 -14.80 3.52 -5.99
C GLY A 74 -15.58 2.74 -4.93
N GLU A 75 -16.60 3.39 -4.38
CA GLU A 75 -17.33 2.90 -3.20
C GLU A 75 -18.16 1.64 -3.44
N GLU A 76 -18.40 1.24 -4.68
CA GLU A 76 -19.10 -0.01 -5.02
C GLU A 76 -18.27 -1.27 -4.71
N TYR A 77 -16.99 -1.09 -4.39
CA TYR A 77 -16.05 -2.17 -4.14
C TYR A 77 -15.63 -2.22 -2.67
N ILE A 78 -15.38 -3.45 -2.20
CA ILE A 78 -14.69 -3.77 -0.97
C ILE A 78 -13.26 -4.11 -1.37
N VAL A 79 -12.30 -3.37 -0.82
CA VAL A 79 -10.87 -3.56 -1.07
C VAL A 79 -10.18 -3.66 0.28
N TRP A 80 -9.44 -4.75 0.51
CA TRP A 80 -8.75 -5.00 1.78
C TRP A 80 -7.42 -5.68 1.55
N ASP A 81 -6.40 -5.28 2.28
CA ASP A 81 -5.20 -6.10 2.41
C ASP A 81 -5.56 -7.42 3.09
N LYS A 82 -5.16 -8.53 2.44
CA LYS A 82 -5.50 -9.89 2.86
C LYS A 82 -4.30 -10.63 3.43
N ALA A 83 -3.15 -10.50 2.79
CA ALA A 83 -1.91 -11.12 3.23
C ALA A 83 -0.71 -10.30 2.77
N ALA A 84 0.42 -10.49 3.46
CA ALA A 84 1.68 -9.91 3.06
C ALA A 84 2.84 -10.83 3.43
N THR A 85 3.92 -10.76 2.67
CA THR A 85 5.20 -11.39 3.00
C THR A 85 6.30 -10.37 2.75
N ILE A 86 7.11 -10.10 3.77
CA ILE A 86 8.28 -9.24 3.66
C ILE A 86 9.55 -10.07 3.86
N ARG A 87 10.51 -9.93 2.95
CA ARG A 87 11.83 -10.54 3.00
C ARG A 87 12.87 -9.46 3.24
N PHE A 88 13.57 -9.51 4.37
CA PHE A 88 14.66 -8.57 4.68
C PHE A 88 15.95 -9.07 4.02
N ILE A 89 16.49 -8.30 3.08
CA ILE A 89 17.63 -8.69 2.25
C ILE A 89 18.93 -8.09 2.78
N THR A 90 18.91 -6.79 3.10
CA THR A 90 20.09 -6.10 3.67
C THR A 90 19.67 -5.18 4.83
N PRO A 91 20.60 -4.82 5.74
CA PRO A 91 20.30 -3.93 6.85
C PRO A 91 19.88 -2.52 6.39
N GLY A 92 18.78 -2.00 6.93
CA GLY A 92 18.32 -0.63 6.68
C GLY A 92 19.09 0.41 7.50
N LEU A 93 20.25 0.85 7.01
CA LEU A 93 21.20 1.72 7.74
C LEU A 93 20.97 3.23 7.52
N GLY A 94 20.05 3.60 6.63
CA GLY A 94 19.86 4.98 6.21
C GLY A 94 18.41 5.31 5.89
N GLN A 95 18.21 6.36 5.09
CA GLN A 95 16.89 6.62 4.55
C GLN A 95 16.55 5.54 3.51
N VAL A 96 15.35 4.99 3.60
CA VAL A 96 14.83 4.03 2.63
C VAL A 96 13.68 4.61 1.84
N VAL A 97 13.45 4.10 0.63
CA VAL A 97 12.38 4.50 -0.29
C VAL A 97 11.70 3.28 -0.90
N ALA A 98 10.40 3.41 -1.21
CA ALA A 98 9.63 2.39 -1.90
C ALA A 98 8.57 3.05 -2.79
N ASP A 99 8.30 2.43 -3.92
CA ASP A 99 7.31 2.89 -4.90
C ASP A 99 6.20 1.85 -5.03
N PHE A 100 4.97 2.33 -5.03
CA PHE A 100 3.75 1.54 -5.20
C PHE A 100 3.02 2.07 -6.41
N GLU A 101 2.90 1.26 -7.45
CA GLU A 101 2.22 1.65 -8.68
C GLU A 101 1.27 0.53 -9.14
N ILE A 102 0.07 0.93 -9.57
CA ILE A 102 -0.84 0.05 -10.31
C ILE A 102 -1.20 0.76 -11.62
N PRO A 103 -0.75 0.27 -12.78
CA PRO A 103 -1.10 0.86 -14.06
C PRO A 103 -2.61 0.90 -14.27
N LYS A 104 -3.13 1.94 -14.93
CA LYS A 104 -4.59 2.05 -15.21
C LYS A 104 -5.17 0.83 -15.91
N LYS A 105 -4.42 0.24 -16.84
CA LYS A 105 -4.82 -0.99 -17.54
C LYS A 105 -5.05 -2.16 -16.58
N GLU A 106 -4.22 -2.25 -15.54
CA GLU A 106 -4.31 -3.29 -14.52
C GLU A 106 -5.50 -3.05 -13.59
N ILE A 107 -5.75 -1.78 -13.22
CA ILE A 107 -6.95 -1.39 -12.47
C ILE A 107 -8.23 -1.76 -13.23
N GLU A 108 -8.30 -1.48 -14.53
CA GLU A 108 -9.46 -1.83 -15.35
C GLU A 108 -9.64 -3.35 -15.52
N ARG A 109 -8.52 -4.10 -15.62
CA ARG A 109 -8.56 -5.57 -15.58
C ARG A 109 -9.16 -6.07 -14.26
N ILE A 110 -8.70 -5.53 -13.12
CA ILE A 110 -9.20 -5.88 -11.79
C ILE A 110 -10.70 -5.54 -11.65
N ARG A 111 -11.13 -4.37 -12.15
CA ARG A 111 -12.55 -3.96 -12.16
C ARG A 111 -13.39 -4.99 -12.90
N LYS A 112 -13.04 -5.29 -14.15
CA LYS A 112 -13.77 -6.25 -14.99
C LYS A 112 -13.86 -7.63 -14.31
N GLU A 113 -12.74 -8.13 -13.78
CA GLU A 113 -12.75 -9.42 -13.10
C GLU A 113 -13.56 -9.41 -11.81
N ALA A 114 -13.56 -8.32 -11.04
CA ALA A 114 -14.37 -8.18 -9.83
C ALA A 114 -15.87 -8.01 -10.14
N ASP A 115 -16.21 -7.46 -11.31
CA ASP A 115 -17.57 -7.37 -11.82
C ASP A 115 -18.11 -8.73 -12.29
N GLU A 116 -17.25 -9.59 -12.85
CA GLU A 116 -17.59 -10.93 -13.35
C GLU A 116 -17.56 -11.99 -12.24
N LYS A 117 -16.54 -11.98 -11.37
CA LYS A 117 -16.29 -13.00 -10.34
C LYS A 117 -16.92 -12.63 -8.99
N ARG A 118 -17.07 -13.61 -8.09
CA ARG A 118 -17.64 -13.38 -6.73
C ARG A 118 -16.71 -12.56 -5.84
N LYS A 119 -15.40 -12.79 -5.97
CA LYS A 119 -14.29 -12.14 -5.27
C LYS A 119 -13.00 -12.37 -6.06
N LEU A 120 -12.01 -11.51 -5.86
CA LEU A 120 -10.70 -11.60 -6.48
C LEU A 120 -9.62 -11.33 -5.42
N ASP A 121 -8.54 -12.11 -5.45
CA ASP A 121 -7.32 -11.79 -4.73
C ASP A 121 -6.28 -11.34 -5.77
N VAL A 122 -5.75 -10.13 -5.60
CA VAL A 122 -4.76 -9.52 -6.51
C VAL A 122 -3.41 -9.50 -5.85
N PHE A 123 -2.38 -9.95 -6.57
CA PHE A 123 -1.01 -10.01 -6.08
C PHE A 123 -0.22 -8.80 -6.57
N PHE A 124 0.52 -8.18 -5.67
CA PHE A 124 1.43 -7.08 -5.96
C PHE A 124 2.79 -7.32 -5.33
N GLN A 125 3.83 -6.74 -5.93
CA GLN A 125 5.19 -6.80 -5.42
C GLN A 125 5.85 -5.44 -5.46
N THR A 126 6.60 -5.12 -4.41
CA THR A 126 7.49 -3.96 -4.40
C THR A 126 8.80 -4.29 -3.69
N LYS A 127 9.74 -3.36 -3.78
CA LYS A 127 11.01 -3.42 -3.05
C LYS A 127 11.24 -2.11 -2.31
N ILE A 128 11.87 -2.24 -1.15
CA ILE A 128 12.40 -1.12 -0.37
C ILE A 128 13.87 -1.00 -0.73
N TYR A 129 14.30 0.21 -1.09
CA TYR A 129 15.67 0.52 -1.45
C TYR A 129 16.30 1.49 -0.46
N ASP A 130 17.60 1.32 -0.20
CA ASP A 130 18.40 2.38 0.43
C ASP A 130 18.52 3.56 -0.54
N SER A 131 18.17 4.76 -0.07
CA SER A 131 18.03 5.94 -0.94
C SER A 131 19.35 6.48 -1.47
N LYS A 132 20.49 6.08 -0.89
CA LYS A 132 21.82 6.56 -1.31
C LYS A 132 22.51 5.57 -2.23
N THR A 133 22.42 4.29 -1.89
CA THR A 133 23.14 3.21 -2.58
C THR A 133 22.31 2.50 -3.63
N GLY A 134 20.97 2.62 -3.57
CA GLY A 134 20.05 1.89 -4.44
C GLY A 134 19.98 0.39 -4.15
N LYS A 135 20.62 -0.10 -3.08
CA LYS A 135 20.58 -1.51 -2.68
C LYS A 135 19.20 -1.88 -2.14
N VAL A 136 18.76 -3.10 -2.43
CA VAL A 136 17.51 -3.66 -1.90
C VAL A 136 17.66 -3.95 -0.40
N VAL A 137 16.85 -3.29 0.42
CA VAL A 137 16.74 -3.51 1.87
C VAL A 137 15.73 -4.60 2.17
N ALA A 138 14.57 -4.56 1.50
CA ALA A 138 13.55 -5.59 1.65
C ALA A 138 12.73 -5.76 0.37
N GLU A 139 12.13 -6.94 0.22
CA GLU A 139 11.13 -7.21 -0.81
C GLU A 139 9.78 -7.49 -0.14
N LEU A 140 8.71 -7.05 -0.77
CA LEU A 140 7.35 -7.21 -0.25
C LEU A 140 6.47 -7.83 -1.32
N ASP A 141 5.78 -8.90 -0.95
CA ASP A 141 4.62 -9.42 -1.67
C ASP A 141 3.35 -9.03 -0.88
N LYS A 142 2.32 -8.56 -1.58
CA LYS A 142 1.01 -8.20 -1.03
C LYS A 142 -0.11 -8.91 -1.78
N VAL A 143 -1.11 -9.34 -1.03
CA VAL A 143 -2.37 -9.87 -1.56
C VAL A 143 -3.48 -8.92 -1.15
N VAL A 144 -4.14 -8.31 -2.13
CA VAL A 144 -5.28 -7.42 -1.93
C VAL A 144 -6.55 -8.13 -2.36
N TYR A 145 -7.49 -8.28 -1.44
CA TYR A 145 -8.82 -8.77 -1.69
C TYR A 145 -9.69 -7.67 -2.32
N VAL A 146 -10.43 -8.01 -3.38
CA VAL A 146 -11.36 -7.12 -4.08
C VAL A 146 -12.70 -7.83 -4.30
N ARG A 147 -13.80 -7.15 -4.00
CA ARG A 147 -15.16 -7.67 -4.26
C ARG A 147 -16.18 -6.56 -4.47
N ARG A 148 -17.09 -6.71 -5.43
CA ARG A 148 -18.23 -5.81 -5.62
C ARG A 148 -19.31 -6.01 -4.54
N LYS A 149 -19.77 -4.91 -3.91
CA LYS A 149 -20.70 -4.90 -2.78
C LYS A 149 -22.08 -5.48 -3.10
N GLU A 150 -22.66 -5.17 -4.26
CA GLU A 150 -23.98 -5.65 -4.67
C GLU A 150 -24.12 -7.17 -4.60
N ARG A 151 -23.05 -7.91 -4.92
CA ARG A 151 -23.05 -9.37 -4.88
C ARG A 151 -23.22 -9.93 -3.45
N ILE A 152 -22.76 -9.20 -2.42
CA ILE A 152 -22.99 -9.57 -1.02
C ILE A 152 -24.46 -9.42 -0.65
N LYS A 153 -25.12 -8.35 -1.11
CA LYS A 153 -26.54 -8.11 -0.85
C LYS A 153 -27.40 -9.19 -1.49
N LYS A 154 -27.11 -9.57 -2.74
CA LYS A 154 -27.81 -10.67 -3.44
C LYS A 154 -27.68 -12.01 -2.70
N GLU A 155 -26.49 -12.38 -2.23
CA GLU A 155 -26.27 -13.62 -1.47
C GLU A 155 -27.08 -13.66 -0.17
N LYS A 156 -27.10 -12.56 0.60
CA LYS A 156 -27.89 -12.47 1.84
C LYS A 156 -29.40 -12.59 1.59
N ASN A 157 -29.87 -12.21 0.41
CA ASN A 157 -31.29 -12.32 0.04
C ASN A 157 -31.68 -13.71 -0.48
N ILE A 158 -30.72 -14.54 -0.91
CA ILE A 158 -30.98 -15.92 -1.39
C ILE A 158 -31.05 -16.92 -0.21
N ILE A 159 -30.42 -16.59 0.92
CA ILE A 159 -30.32 -17.48 2.11
C ILE A 159 -31.41 -17.16 3.16
N LYS A 160 -32.26 -16.16 2.90
CA LYS A 160 -33.45 -15.84 3.71
C LYS A 160 -34.69 -16.42 3.05
#